data_AF-A0A7S2ESV2-F1
#
_entry.id   AF-A0A7S2ESV2-F1
#
_cell.length_a   1.000
_cell.length_b   1.000
_cell.length_c   1.000
_cell.angle_alpha   90.00
_cell.angle_beta   90.00
_cell.angle_gamma   90.00
#
_symmetry.space_group_name_H-M   'P 1'
#
loop_
_entity.id
_entity.type
_entity.pdbx_description
1 polymer ?
#
loop_
_entity_poly.entity_id
_entity_poly.type
_entity_poly.pdbx_seq_one_letter_code
_entity_poly.pdbx_strand_id
1 'polypeptide(L)'
;RLSDQFDVHYALKAIHLDSVTDPSFIDELLNEISILKHLDHPNIVRAIETYDYREQLFMVCELCSGGDLYTRDPYSERDAARIACSILSAVEYMHEMNITHRDLKYENILFTSDHPDADVKIIDFGLSKKYGGEDVHLHDGVGTIYSMAPEVMMGDY
;
A
#
# COMPACT_ATOMS: atom_id res chain seq x y z
N ARG A 1 5.37 37.58 -14.72
CA ARG A 1 5.32 36.18 -15.21
C ARG A 1 5.83 35.29 -14.08
N LEU A 2 4.98 35.01 -13.09
CA LEU A 2 5.27 34.18 -11.91
C LEU A 2 3.90 33.66 -11.41
N SER A 3 3.31 32.69 -12.11
CA SER A 3 2.13 31.95 -11.64
C SER A 3 1.75 30.84 -12.63
N ASP A 4 2.71 30.00 -13.02
CA ASP A 4 2.38 28.60 -13.36
C ASP A 4 2.80 27.80 -12.13
N GLN A 5 2.02 27.97 -11.06
CA GLN A 5 2.13 27.14 -9.88
C GLN A 5 1.51 25.81 -10.28
N PHE A 6 2.34 24.78 -10.50
CA PHE A 6 1.85 23.44 -10.79
C PHE A 6 0.90 23.04 -9.66
N ASP A 7 -0.36 22.79 -9.99
CA ASP A 7 -1.38 22.35 -9.03
C ASP A 7 -1.16 20.87 -8.72
N VAL A 8 -0.14 20.60 -7.89
CA VAL A 8 0.24 19.24 -7.52
C VAL A 8 -0.67 18.79 -6.40
N HIS A 9 -1.46 17.76 -6.68
CA HIS A 9 -2.38 17.15 -5.72
C HIS A 9 -1.72 15.95 -5.02
N TYR A 10 -2.11 15.73 -3.76
CA TYR A 10 -1.61 14.66 -2.90
C TYR A 10 -2.75 13.95 -2.19
N ALA A 11 -2.50 12.72 -1.75
CA ALA A 11 -3.39 12.01 -0.84
C ALA A 11 -2.96 12.27 0.60
N LEU A 12 -3.91 12.60 1.49
CA LEU A 12 -3.65 12.83 2.91
C LEU A 12 -4.41 11.78 3.73
N LYS A 13 -3.68 10.88 4.38
CA LYS A 13 -4.24 9.99 5.40
C LYS A 13 -4.11 10.69 6.76
N ALA A 14 -5.21 10.85 7.48
CA ALA A 14 -5.26 11.54 8.77
C ALA A 14 -6.03 10.71 9.81
N ILE A 15 -5.46 10.57 11.01
CA ILE A 15 -6.10 9.91 12.15
C ILE A 15 -6.10 10.88 13.33
N HIS A 16 -7.29 11.10 13.91
CA HIS A 16 -7.48 11.84 15.16
C HIS A 16 -7.43 10.87 16.33
N LEU A 17 -6.35 10.89 17.12
CA LEU A 17 -6.07 9.91 18.17
C LEU A 17 -7.23 9.79 19.18
N ASP A 18 -7.84 10.91 19.57
CA ASP A 18 -8.96 10.95 20.52
C ASP A 18 -10.27 10.33 20.01
N SER A 19 -10.41 10.21 18.68
CA SER A 19 -11.62 9.67 18.05
C SER A 19 -11.51 8.18 17.72
N VAL A 20 -10.31 7.60 17.88
CA VAL A 20 -10.05 6.21 17.56
C VAL A 20 -10.57 5.32 18.69
N THR A 21 -11.56 4.48 18.39
CA THR A 21 -12.09 3.50 19.35
C THR A 21 -11.33 2.18 19.32
N ASP A 22 -10.71 1.84 18.18
CA ASP A 22 -9.88 0.64 18.04
C ASP A 22 -8.39 1.04 17.87
N PRO A 23 -7.54 0.80 18.88
CA PRO A 23 -6.12 1.15 18.83
C PRO A 23 -5.36 0.56 17.63
N SER A 24 -5.85 -0.53 17.04
CA SER A 24 -5.23 -1.18 15.88
C SER A 24 -5.00 -0.22 14.71
N PHE A 25 -5.91 0.74 14.47
CA PHE A 25 -5.76 1.73 13.40
C PHE A 25 -4.55 2.64 13.58
N ILE A 26 -4.20 2.97 14.83
CA ILE A 26 -3.02 3.77 15.13
C ILE A 26 -1.76 2.94 14.86
N ASP A 27 -1.75 1.70 15.34
CA ASP A 27 -0.63 0.78 15.14
C ASP A 27 -0.39 0.49 13.65
N GLU A 28 -1.45 0.27 12.87
CA GLU A 28 -1.41 0.08 11.42
C GLU A 28 -0.87 1.33 10.70
N LEU A 29 -1.33 2.54 11.04
CA LEU A 29 -0.79 3.76 10.42
C LEU A 29 0.69 3.98 10.75
N LEU A 30 1.09 3.74 12.01
CA LEU A 30 2.49 3.84 12.42
C LEU A 30 3.37 2.81 11.70
N ASN A 31 2.85 1.59 11.53
CA ASN A 31 3.53 0.53 10.77
C ASN A 31 3.67 0.91 9.29
N GLU A 32 2.60 1.38 8.66
CA GLU A 32 2.61 1.86 7.28
C GLU A 32 3.66 2.96 7.07
N ILE A 33 3.69 3.97 7.95
CA ILE A 33 4.70 5.03 7.93
C ILE A 33 6.12 4.46 8.04
N SER A 34 6.34 3.50 8.94
CA SER A 34 7.65 2.88 9.17
C SER A 34 8.13 2.08 7.95
N ILE A 35 7.23 1.34 7.30
CA ILE A 35 7.51 0.53 6.12
C ILE A 35 7.78 1.43 4.90
N LEU A 36 6.85 2.33 4.58
CA LEU A 36 6.92 3.18 3.38
C LEU A 36 8.14 4.11 3.37
N LYS A 37 8.66 4.52 4.53
CA LYS A 37 9.92 5.29 4.63
C LYS A 37 11.15 4.60 4.04
N HIS A 38 11.09 3.28 3.84
CA HIS A 38 12.20 2.48 3.34
C HIS A 38 11.95 1.92 1.94
N LEU A 39 10.81 2.20 1.33
CA LEU A 39 10.43 1.68 0.02
C LEU A 39 10.47 2.79 -1.03
N ASP A 40 11.14 2.53 -2.15
CA ASP A 40 11.17 3.41 -3.31
C ASP A 40 11.12 2.55 -4.59
N HIS A 41 9.91 2.36 -5.12
CA HIS A 41 9.66 1.54 -6.30
C HIS A 41 8.51 2.15 -7.13
N PRO A 42 8.58 2.13 -8.48
CA PRO A 42 7.56 2.76 -9.33
C PRO A 42 6.13 2.26 -9.08
N ASN A 43 5.96 0.98 -8.73
CA ASN A 43 4.66 0.36 -8.44
C ASN A 43 4.31 0.25 -6.94
N ILE A 44 4.96 1.05 -6.09
CA ILE A 44 4.61 1.23 -4.69
C ILE A 44 4.27 2.71 -4.47
N VAL A 45 3.27 3.00 -3.64
CA VAL A 45 2.93 4.38 -3.28
C VAL A 45 4.04 5.03 -2.46
N ARG A 46 4.43 6.24 -2.84
CA ARG A 46 5.44 7.01 -2.13
C ARG A 46 4.82 7.83 -1.00
N ALA A 47 5.26 7.56 0.23
CA ALA A 47 5.07 8.48 1.35
C ALA A 47 6.02 9.68 1.16
N ILE A 48 5.46 10.88 1.12
CA ILE A 48 6.17 12.13 0.87
C ILE A 48 6.61 12.74 2.20
N GLU A 49 5.66 12.94 3.11
CA GLU A 49 5.89 13.57 4.40
C GLU A 49 4.95 13.00 5.46
N THR A 50 5.37 13.09 6.73
CA THR A 50 4.55 12.68 7.88
C THR A 50 4.56 13.77 8.94
N TYR A 51 3.41 14.06 9.54
CA TYR A 51 3.26 15.06 10.58
C TYR A 51 2.56 14.49 11.80
N ASP A 52 3.00 14.93 12.98
CA ASP A 52 2.29 14.76 14.25
C ASP A 52 1.97 16.14 14.78
N TYR A 53 0.67 16.43 14.96
CA TYR A 53 0.23 17.72 15.45
C TYR A 53 -1.13 17.62 16.16
N ARG A 54 -1.20 18.14 17.40
CA ARG A 54 -2.45 18.23 18.19
C ARG A 54 -3.27 16.93 18.17
N GLU A 55 -2.62 15.85 18.60
CA GLU A 55 -3.23 14.52 18.73
C GLU A 55 -3.76 13.98 17.37
N GLN A 56 -3.12 14.39 16.28
CA GLN A 56 -3.40 13.92 14.93
C GLN A 56 -2.13 13.48 14.24
N LEU A 57 -2.20 12.31 13.63
CA LEU A 57 -1.17 11.79 12.75
C LEU A 57 -1.59 12.00 11.30
N PHE A 58 -0.68 12.55 10.51
CA PHE A 58 -0.88 12.80 9.08
C PHE A 58 0.21 12.11 8.27
N MET A 59 -0.18 11.49 7.17
CA MET A 59 0.72 10.97 6.16
C MET A 59 0.31 11.51 4.79
N VAL A 60 1.22 12.26 4.17
CA VAL A 60 1.09 12.79 2.81
C VAL A 60 1.70 11.78 1.84
N CYS A 61 0.92 11.32 0.88
CA CYS A 61 1.34 10.38 -0.15
C CYS A 61 1.13 10.97 -1.54
N GLU A 62 1.81 10.40 -2.54
CA GLU A 62 1.43 10.68 -3.93
C GLU A 62 -0.03 10.27 -4.20
N LEU A 63 -0.73 11.07 -5.01
CA LEU A 63 -2.13 10.81 -5.34
C LEU A 63 -2.23 9.78 -6.47
N CYS A 64 -3.00 8.71 -6.23
CA CYS A 64 -3.43 7.77 -7.27
C CYS A 64 -4.93 7.99 -7.53
N SER A 65 -5.28 8.66 -8.63
CA SER A 65 -6.66 9.11 -8.86
C SER A 65 -7.47 8.20 -9.79
N GLY A 66 -6.88 7.12 -10.31
CA GLY A 66 -7.46 6.29 -11.36
C GLY A 66 -8.42 5.20 -10.91
N GLY A 67 -8.79 5.18 -9.62
CA GLY A 67 -9.53 4.07 -9.01
C GLY A 67 -8.68 2.83 -8.74
N ASP A 68 -9.29 1.84 -8.11
CA ASP A 68 -8.68 0.55 -7.77
C ASP A 68 -8.87 -0.51 -8.89
N LEU A 69 -8.21 -1.66 -8.77
CA LEU A 69 -8.36 -2.74 -9.75
C LEU A 69 -9.78 -3.29 -9.86
N TYR A 70 -10.58 -3.21 -8.79
CA TYR A 70 -11.95 -3.71 -8.83
C TYR A 70 -12.84 -2.80 -9.67
N THR A 71 -12.67 -1.48 -9.54
CA THR A 71 -13.48 -0.47 -10.23
C THR A 71 -13.22 -0.37 -11.74
N ARG A 72 -12.06 -0.83 -12.23
CA ARG A 72 -11.70 -0.81 -13.67
C ARG A 72 -11.86 -2.15 -14.38
N ASP A 73 -12.40 -3.17 -13.72
CA ASP A 73 -12.79 -4.42 -14.36
C ASP A 73 -13.87 -4.17 -15.46
N PRO A 74 -13.84 -4.85 -16.62
CA PRO A 74 -12.99 -5.97 -17.01
C PRO A 74 -11.68 -5.61 -17.75
N TYR A 75 -10.69 -6.50 -17.65
CA TYR A 75 -9.38 -6.36 -18.31
C TYR A 75 -9.22 -7.29 -19.53
N SER A 76 -8.48 -6.84 -20.53
CA SER A 76 -7.96 -7.74 -21.57
C SER A 76 -6.80 -8.59 -21.02
N GLU A 77 -6.51 -9.74 -21.63
CA GLU A 77 -5.36 -10.58 -21.24
C GLU A 77 -4.03 -9.80 -21.30
N ARG A 78 -3.90 -8.89 -22.29
CA ARG A 78 -2.73 -8.03 -22.43
C ARG A 78 -2.60 -7.05 -21.26
N ASP A 79 -3.71 -6.43 -20.84
CA ASP A 79 -3.71 -5.49 -19.73
C ASP A 79 -3.46 -6.21 -18.40
N ALA A 80 -4.10 -7.36 -18.20
CA ALA A 80 -3.89 -8.20 -17.03
C ALA A 80 -2.43 -8.64 -16.89
N ALA A 81 -1.80 -9.07 -17.99
CA ALA A 81 -0.38 -9.43 -18.00
C ALA A 81 0.51 -8.23 -17.63
N ARG A 82 0.25 -7.04 -18.19
CA ARG A 82 0.98 -5.80 -17.87
C ARG A 82 0.85 -5.45 -16.38
N ILE A 83 -0.37 -5.44 -15.86
CA ILE A 83 -0.67 -5.14 -14.45
C ILE A 83 0.02 -6.16 -13.53
N ALA A 84 -0.08 -7.45 -13.84
CA ALA A 84 0.56 -8.51 -13.07
C ALA A 84 2.08 -8.36 -13.03
N CYS A 85 2.73 -8.02 -14.15
CA CYS A 85 4.17 -7.74 -14.16
C CYS A 85 4.55 -6.58 -13.23
N SER A 86 3.78 -5.48 -13.23
CA SER A 86 4.01 -4.34 -12.33
C SER A 86 3.85 -4.71 -10.85
N ILE A 87 2.83 -5.49 -10.52
CA ILE A 87 2.61 -5.98 -9.15
C ILE A 87 3.74 -6.91 -8.72
N LEU A 88 4.10 -7.88 -9.56
CA LEU A 88 5.17 -8.84 -9.27
C LEU A 88 6.53 -8.15 -9.10
N SER A 89 6.83 -7.11 -9.89
CA SER A 89 8.03 -6.28 -9.73
C SER A 89 8.07 -5.61 -8.36
N ALA A 90 6.94 -5.04 -7.90
CA ALA A 90 6.88 -4.45 -6.56
C ALA A 90 7.01 -5.50 -5.45
N VAL A 91 6.42 -6.68 -5.63
CA VAL A 91 6.50 -7.79 -4.66
C VAL A 91 7.92 -8.32 -4.54
N GLU A 92 8.61 -8.53 -5.66
CA GLU A 92 10.01 -8.92 -5.69
C GLU A 92 10.87 -7.90 -4.92
N TYR A 93 10.71 -6.61 -5.22
CA TYR A 93 11.42 -5.54 -4.51
C TYR A 93 11.14 -5.53 -3.00
N MET A 94 9.89 -5.69 -2.58
CA MET A 94 9.55 -5.78 -1.15
C MET A 94 10.23 -6.97 -0.48
N HIS A 95 10.24 -8.13 -1.13
CA HIS A 95 10.86 -9.34 -0.60
C HIS A 95 12.39 -9.21 -0.52
N GLU A 96 13.05 -8.55 -1.48
CA GLU A 96 14.48 -8.21 -1.38
C GLU A 96 14.79 -7.30 -0.18
N MET A 97 13.83 -6.47 0.22
CA MET A 97 13.88 -5.64 1.43
C MET A 97 13.43 -6.36 2.70
N ASN A 98 13.18 -7.67 2.62
CA ASN A 98 12.63 -8.52 3.67
C ASN A 98 11.31 -7.98 4.25
N ILE A 99 10.42 -7.50 3.38
CA ILE A 99 9.09 -6.97 3.72
C ILE A 99 8.03 -7.80 3.01
N THR A 100 7.04 -8.31 3.75
CA THR A 100 5.82 -8.88 3.18
C THR A 100 4.65 -7.91 3.34
N HIS A 101 3.84 -7.71 2.28
CA HIS A 101 2.67 -6.83 2.32
C HIS A 101 1.52 -7.36 3.19
N ARG A 102 1.24 -8.67 3.08
CA ARG A 102 0.19 -9.44 3.80
C ARG A 102 -1.29 -9.07 3.53
N ASP A 103 -1.58 -7.98 2.83
CA ASP A 103 -2.96 -7.66 2.40
C ASP A 103 -3.06 -7.25 0.91
N LEU A 104 -2.45 -8.04 0.02
CA LEU A 104 -2.59 -7.80 -1.42
C LEU A 104 -3.98 -8.24 -1.88
N LYS A 105 -4.74 -7.26 -2.38
CA LYS A 105 -6.10 -7.41 -2.91
C LYS A 105 -6.38 -6.29 -3.92
N TYR A 106 -7.48 -6.40 -4.64
CA TYR A 106 -7.82 -5.49 -5.74
C TYR A 106 -7.94 -4.04 -5.26
N GLU A 107 -8.49 -3.87 -4.07
CA GLU A 107 -8.74 -2.60 -3.39
C GLU A 107 -7.45 -1.89 -2.98
N ASN A 108 -6.36 -2.64 -2.78
CA ASN A 108 -5.05 -2.12 -2.36
C ASN A 108 -4.11 -1.89 -3.56
N ILE A 109 -4.64 -1.89 -4.78
CA ILE A 109 -3.88 -1.61 -6.00
C ILE A 109 -4.61 -0.52 -6.77
N LEU A 110 -4.04 0.69 -6.77
CA LEU A 110 -4.62 1.88 -7.40
C LEU A 110 -3.92 2.21 -8.72
N PHE A 111 -4.67 2.73 -9.68
CA PHE A 111 -4.12 3.38 -10.86
C PHE A 111 -3.68 4.80 -10.55
N THR A 112 -2.53 5.21 -11.10
CA THR A 112 -1.99 6.56 -10.92
C THR A 112 -2.91 7.66 -11.46
N SER A 113 -3.70 7.35 -12.50
CA SER A 113 -4.67 8.28 -13.11
C SER A 113 -5.75 7.52 -13.90
N ASP A 114 -6.76 8.25 -14.39
CA ASP A 114 -7.83 7.71 -15.24
C ASP A 114 -7.36 7.31 -16.65
N HIS A 115 -6.10 7.56 -17.00
CA HIS A 115 -5.56 7.21 -18.31
C HIS A 115 -5.66 5.69 -18.54
N PRO A 116 -6.01 5.21 -19.75
CA PRO A 116 -6.11 3.77 -20.05
C PRO A 116 -4.79 3.02 -19.78
N ASP A 117 -3.67 3.63 -20.15
CA ASP A 117 -2.33 3.07 -19.94
C ASP A 117 -1.70 3.46 -18.61
N ALA A 118 -2.48 3.98 -17.65
CA ALA A 118 -1.94 4.36 -16.35
C ALA A 118 -1.21 3.19 -15.67
N ASP A 119 -0.17 3.52 -14.93
CA ASP A 119 0.55 2.57 -14.08
C ASP A 119 -0.26 2.27 -12.82
N VAL A 120 0.04 1.13 -12.20
CA VAL A 120 -0.54 0.71 -10.91
C VAL A 120 0.46 0.91 -9.78
N LYS A 121 -0.05 1.20 -8.59
CA LYS A 121 0.70 1.30 -7.34
C LYS A 121 0.00 0.51 -6.24
N ILE A 122 0.79 -0.27 -5.51
CA ILE A 122 0.36 -0.93 -4.28
C ILE A 122 0.27 0.13 -3.18
N ILE A 123 -0.82 0.09 -2.42
CA ILE A 123 -1.10 0.96 -1.27
C ILE A 123 -1.40 0.11 -0.02
N ASP A 124 -1.53 0.77 1.12
CA ASP A 124 -1.97 0.20 2.40
C ASP A 124 -1.02 -0.84 3.00
N PHE A 125 0.08 -0.33 3.57
CA PHE A 125 1.09 -1.15 4.23
C PHE A 125 0.81 -1.35 5.72
N GLY A 126 -0.41 -1.05 6.19
CA GLY A 126 -0.75 -1.13 7.62
C GLY A 126 -0.53 -2.52 8.21
N LEU A 127 -0.79 -3.56 7.42
CA LEU A 127 -0.57 -4.96 7.78
C LEU A 127 0.78 -5.50 7.33
N SER A 128 1.67 -4.71 6.74
CA SER A 128 2.98 -5.21 6.29
C SER A 128 3.88 -5.63 7.45
N LYS A 129 4.87 -6.49 7.18
CA LYS A 129 5.81 -6.95 8.22
C LYS A 129 7.22 -7.09 7.65
N LYS A 130 8.21 -6.57 8.38
CA LYS A 130 9.62 -6.87 8.16
C LYS A 130 9.93 -8.23 8.79
N TYR A 131 10.61 -9.11 8.06
CA TYR A 131 11.10 -10.38 8.58
C TYR A 131 12.63 -10.38 8.63
N GLY A 132 13.20 -10.99 9.67
CA GLY A 132 14.63 -11.32 9.71
C GLY A 132 14.86 -12.59 8.90
N GLY A 133 16.00 -12.72 8.22
CA GLY A 133 16.24 -13.77 7.22
C GLY A 133 15.92 -15.22 7.65
N GLU A 134 15.63 -16.03 6.62
CA GLU A 134 15.33 -17.47 6.47
C GLU A 134 14.54 -18.26 7.55
N ASP A 135 14.37 -17.80 8.79
CA ASP A 135 13.71 -18.59 9.86
C ASP A 135 12.79 -17.72 10.74
N VAL A 136 11.81 -17.03 10.15
CA VAL A 136 10.75 -16.35 10.92
C VAL A 136 9.38 -16.82 10.44
N HIS A 137 8.83 -17.81 11.12
CA HIS A 137 7.43 -18.22 10.94
C HIS A 137 6.49 -17.11 11.46
N LEU A 138 5.53 -16.73 10.62
CA LEU A 138 4.51 -15.73 10.89
C LEU A 138 3.23 -16.42 11.38
N HIS A 139 3.02 -16.47 12.69
CA HIS A 139 1.87 -17.15 13.30
C HIS A 139 0.60 -16.29 13.40
N ASP A 140 0.61 -15.07 12.85
CA ASP A 140 -0.52 -14.14 12.94
C ASP A 140 -1.38 -14.26 11.67
N GLY A 141 -2.62 -14.75 11.82
CA GLY A 141 -3.62 -14.73 10.76
C GLY A 141 -4.11 -13.29 10.53
N VAL A 142 -3.45 -12.56 9.63
CA VAL A 142 -3.80 -11.18 9.26
C VAL A 142 -4.03 -11.07 7.75
N GLY A 143 -4.89 -10.13 7.35
CA GLY A 143 -5.29 -9.90 5.96
C GLY A 143 -6.78 -10.13 5.74
N THR A 144 -7.20 -10.01 4.48
CA THR A 144 -8.60 -10.21 4.11
C THR A 144 -8.87 -11.68 3.78
N ILE A 145 -9.87 -12.30 4.43
CA ILE A 145 -10.12 -13.76 4.41
C ILE A 145 -10.18 -14.35 3.00
N TYR A 146 -10.72 -13.63 2.01
CA TYR A 146 -10.86 -14.16 0.65
C TYR A 146 -9.59 -14.10 -0.22
N SER A 147 -8.55 -13.35 0.19
CA SER A 147 -7.26 -13.25 -0.51
C SER A 147 -6.11 -13.93 0.25
N MET A 148 -6.38 -14.52 1.42
CA MET A 148 -5.39 -15.27 2.17
C MET A 148 -4.96 -16.54 1.43
N ALA A 149 -3.65 -16.73 1.32
CA ALA A 149 -3.08 -18.00 0.89
C ALA A 149 -3.42 -19.11 1.91
N PRO A 150 -3.60 -20.37 1.47
CA PRO A 150 -4.05 -21.45 2.33
C PRO A 150 -3.15 -21.70 3.56
N GLU A 151 -1.84 -21.45 3.45
CA GLU A 151 -0.87 -21.52 4.54
C GLU A 151 -1.08 -20.42 5.61
N VAL A 152 -1.52 -19.23 5.20
CA VAL A 152 -1.85 -18.11 6.10
C VAL A 152 -3.09 -18.43 6.95
N MET A 153 -4.08 -19.10 6.36
CA MET A 153 -5.27 -19.56 7.09
C MET A 153 -4.95 -20.63 8.14
N MET A 154 -3.85 -21.36 7.98
CA MET A 154 -3.42 -22.42 8.90
C MET A 154 -2.45 -21.90 9.97
N GLY A 155 -1.95 -20.66 9.86
CA GLY A 155 -1.04 -20.05 10.83
C GLY A 155 0.41 -20.56 10.76
N ASP A 156 0.77 -21.26 9.69
CA ASP A 156 2.11 -21.83 9.44
C ASP A 156 2.62 -21.37 8.07
N TYR A 157 3.36 -20.27 8.06
CA TYR A 157 4.11 -19.77 6.90
C TYR A 157 5.33 -18.97 7.36
#